data_AF-A0A6J4HSQ6-F1
#
_entry.id   AF-A0A6J4HSQ6-F1
#
_cell.length_a   1.000
_cell.length_b   1.000
_cell.length_c   1.000
_cell.angle_alpha   90.00
_cell.angle_beta   90.00
_cell.angle_gamma   90.00
#
_symmetry.space_group_name_H-M   'P 1'
#
loop_
_entity.id
_entity.type
_entity.pdbx_description
1 polymer ?
#
loop_
_entity_poly.entity_id
_entity_poly.type
_entity_poly.pdbx_seq_one_letter_code
_entity_poly.pdbx_strand_id
1 'polypeptide(L)'
;MRRSSLLLGLASASLLVYVALVQRFPLLRYLDVPRANAGSITNRSPSAALLLLVGGVMLHAAYSVAVLQCWSTEPRERRLRPLVWGYALIAGLVLVAIWPVTSTDVFDYLFRGRMAAQYGANPYILPPNRFNNDPLFRYVG
;
A
#
# COMPACT_ATOMS: atom_id res chain seq x y z
N MET A 1 20.57 -18.33 16.54
CA MET A 1 19.29 -19.01 16.20
C MET A 1 18.07 -18.26 16.72
N ARG A 2 18.00 -17.88 18.01
CA ARG A 2 16.86 -17.13 18.59
C ARG A 2 16.41 -15.87 17.81
N ARG A 3 17.36 -15.06 17.32
CA ARG A 3 17.07 -13.82 16.57
C ARG A 3 16.45 -14.07 15.19
N SER A 4 17.00 -14.99 14.40
CA SER A 4 16.48 -15.32 13.07
C SER A 4 15.07 -15.91 13.15
N SER A 5 14.80 -16.77 14.13
CA SER A 5 13.46 -17.31 14.37
C SER A 5 12.45 -16.22 14.74
N LEU A 6 12.85 -15.25 15.58
CA LEU A 6 12.00 -14.10 15.89
C LEU A 6 11.68 -13.26 14.65
N LEU A 7 12.69 -12.91 13.86
CA LEU A 7 12.51 -12.13 12.62
C LEU A 7 11.62 -12.87 11.61
N LEU A 8 11.78 -14.19 11.50
CA LEU A 8 10.93 -15.03 10.65
C LEU A 8 9.47 -15.05 11.17
N GLY A 9 9.29 -15.09 12.49
CA GLY A 9 7.98 -14.99 13.13
C GLY A 9 7.30 -13.65 12.84
N LEU A 10 8.02 -12.55 13.01
CA LEU A 10 7.53 -11.20 12.70
C LEU A 10 7.19 -11.06 11.20
N ALA A 11 8.08 -11.50 10.31
CA ALA A 11 7.85 -11.48 8.87
C ALA A 11 6.60 -12.29 8.48
N SER A 12 6.44 -13.49 9.02
CA SER A 12 5.28 -14.34 8.78
C SER A 12 3.99 -13.69 9.30
N ALA A 13 4.00 -13.14 10.51
CA ALA A 13 2.84 -12.47 11.10
C ALA A 13 2.44 -11.23 10.28
N SER A 14 3.40 -10.40 9.86
CA SER A 14 3.14 -9.24 9.01
C SER A 14 2.60 -9.64 7.64
N LEU A 15 3.12 -10.71 7.02
CA LEU A 15 2.59 -11.23 5.76
C LEU A 15 1.14 -11.71 5.89
N LEU A 16 0.78 -12.37 6.99
CA LEU A 16 -0.61 -12.77 7.24
C LEU A 16 -1.55 -11.56 7.32
N VAL A 17 -1.10 -10.46 7.96
CA VAL A 17 -1.88 -9.21 7.98
C VAL A 17 -2.03 -8.65 6.56
N TYR A 18 -0.97 -8.61 5.75
CA TYR A 18 -1.08 -8.16 4.36
C TYR A 18 -2.02 -9.02 3.52
N VAL A 19 -1.94 -10.36 3.66
CA VAL A 19 -2.84 -11.27 2.94
C VAL A 19 -4.29 -11.06 3.35
N ALA A 20 -4.58 -10.87 4.65
CA ALA A 20 -5.92 -10.55 5.12
C ALA A 20 -6.42 -9.21 4.54
N LEU A 21 -5.55 -8.21 4.42
CA LEU A 21 -5.88 -6.93 3.78
C LEU A 21 -6.13 -7.08 2.28
N VAL A 22 -5.35 -7.90 1.57
CA VAL A 22 -5.59 -8.20 0.13
C VAL A 22 -6.93 -8.89 -0.06
N GLN A 23 -7.33 -9.82 0.81
CA GLN A 23 -8.65 -10.45 0.75
C GLN A 23 -9.78 -9.44 0.94
N ARG A 24 -9.56 -8.42 1.78
CA ARG A 24 -10.56 -7.38 2.05
C ARG A 24 -10.61 -6.30 0.96
N PHE A 25 -9.45 -5.97 0.38
CA PHE A 25 -9.27 -4.91 -0.61
C PHE A 25 -8.55 -5.42 -1.86
N PRO A 26 -9.06 -6.43 -2.58
CA PRO A 26 -8.39 -6.97 -3.75
C PRO A 26 -8.38 -5.95 -4.89
N LEU A 27 -7.19 -5.64 -5.42
CA LEU A 27 -6.99 -4.65 -6.48
C LEU A 27 -7.97 -4.87 -7.65
N LEU A 28 -7.99 -6.10 -8.20
CA LEU A 28 -8.76 -6.44 -9.40
C LEU A 28 -10.27 -6.22 -9.26
N ARG A 29 -10.80 -6.26 -8.04
CA ARG A 29 -12.23 -6.01 -7.80
C ARG A 29 -12.62 -4.55 -7.92
N TYR A 30 -11.68 -3.65 -7.65
CA TYR A 30 -11.94 -2.21 -7.53
C TYR A 30 -11.33 -1.39 -8.68
N LEU A 31 -10.55 -2.00 -9.58
CA LEU A 31 -10.00 -1.35 -10.79
C LEU A 31 -11.06 -0.64 -11.64
N ASP A 32 -12.23 -1.24 -11.79
CA ASP A 32 -13.31 -0.67 -12.60
C ASP A 32 -14.33 0.15 -11.79
N VAL A 33 -14.07 0.36 -10.49
CA VAL A 33 -14.94 1.14 -9.61
C VAL A 33 -14.36 2.55 -9.46
N PRO A 34 -14.96 3.57 -10.10
CA PRO A 34 -14.41 4.93 -10.07
C PRO A 34 -14.43 5.51 -8.66
N ARG A 35 -13.36 6.23 -8.28
CA ARG A 35 -13.20 6.88 -6.96
C ARG A 35 -13.37 5.92 -5.77
N ALA A 36 -13.09 4.63 -5.98
CA ALA A 36 -13.12 3.66 -4.88
C ALA A 36 -12.01 4.00 -3.87
N ASN A 37 -12.39 4.11 -2.60
CA ASN A 37 -11.50 4.35 -1.47
C ASN A 37 -11.95 3.50 -0.28
N ALA A 38 -11.15 3.41 0.78
CA ALA A 38 -11.51 2.61 1.96
C ALA A 38 -12.93 2.91 2.48
N GLY A 39 -13.30 4.19 2.54
CA GLY A 39 -14.60 4.63 3.03
C GLY A 39 -15.75 4.18 2.13
N SER A 40 -15.64 4.33 0.81
CA SER A 40 -16.69 3.90 -0.12
C SER A 40 -16.79 2.37 -0.19
N ILE A 41 -15.65 1.67 -0.22
CA ILE A 41 -15.59 0.19 -0.25
C ILE A 41 -16.21 -0.44 1.01
N THR A 42 -15.96 0.15 2.17
CA THR A 42 -16.41 -0.39 3.46
C THR A 42 -17.75 0.17 3.92
N ASN A 43 -18.38 1.02 3.09
CA ASN A 43 -19.55 1.81 3.46
C ASN A 43 -19.34 2.57 4.79
N ARG A 44 -18.14 3.13 4.98
CA ARG A 44 -17.72 3.88 6.18
C ARG A 44 -17.92 3.11 7.49
N SER A 45 -17.75 1.79 7.45
CA SER A 45 -17.96 0.92 8.60
C SER A 45 -16.90 1.16 9.69
N PRO A 46 -17.31 1.41 10.96
CA PRO A 46 -16.37 1.56 12.08
C PRO A 46 -15.52 0.31 12.32
N SER A 47 -16.06 -0.89 12.09
CA SER A 47 -15.30 -2.14 12.26
C SER A 47 -14.21 -2.29 11.20
N ALA A 48 -14.45 -1.83 9.97
CA ALA A 48 -13.44 -1.80 8.94
C ALA A 48 -12.34 -0.76 9.24
N ALA A 49 -12.71 0.39 9.78
CA ALA A 49 -11.75 1.39 10.27
C ALA A 49 -10.88 0.82 11.40
N LEU A 50 -11.49 0.12 12.38
CA LEU A 50 -10.78 -0.55 13.46
C LEU A 50 -9.83 -1.63 12.94
N LEU A 51 -10.26 -2.43 11.95
CA LEU A 51 -9.42 -3.44 11.31
C LEU A 51 -8.19 -2.81 10.67
N LEU A 52 -8.35 -1.72 9.92
CA LEU A 52 -7.23 -0.99 9.31
C LEU A 52 -6.29 -0.40 10.36
N LEU A 53 -6.84 0.16 11.44
CA LEU A 53 -6.05 0.71 12.55
C LEU A 53 -5.23 -0.39 13.24
N VAL A 54 -5.88 -1.48 13.65
CA VAL A 54 -5.22 -2.61 14.33
C VAL A 54 -4.18 -3.25 13.42
N GLY A 55 -4.52 -3.51 12.15
CA GLY A 55 -3.58 -4.04 11.17
C GLY A 55 -2.37 -3.12 10.97
N GLY A 56 -2.61 -1.81 10.86
CA GLY A 56 -1.55 -0.79 10.76
C GLY A 56 -0.64 -0.77 11.98
N VAL A 57 -1.21 -0.79 13.19
CA VAL A 57 -0.45 -0.84 14.46
C VAL A 57 0.37 -2.12 14.56
N MET A 58 -0.21 -3.28 14.24
CA MET A 58 0.50 -4.57 14.25
C MET A 58 1.69 -4.57 13.29
N LEU A 59 1.51 -4.07 12.07
CA LEU A 59 2.58 -3.97 11.07
C LEU A 59 3.71 -3.04 11.53
N HIS A 60 3.37 -1.85 12.06
CA HIS A 60 4.37 -0.89 12.55
C HIS A 60 5.11 -1.41 13.79
N ALA A 61 4.41 -2.08 14.70
CA ALA A 61 5.01 -2.71 15.87
C ALA A 61 5.98 -3.83 15.45
N ALA A 62 5.55 -4.72 14.54
CA ALA A 62 6.42 -5.78 14.03
C ALA A 62 7.66 -5.23 13.33
N TYR A 63 7.50 -4.20 12.48
CA TYR A 63 8.62 -3.52 11.83
C TYR A 63 9.56 -2.88 12.85
N SER A 64 9.03 -2.16 13.85
CA SER A 64 9.83 -1.50 14.87
C SER A 64 10.64 -2.49 15.70
N VAL A 65 10.03 -3.61 16.13
CA VAL A 65 10.74 -4.69 16.83
C VAL A 65 11.82 -5.31 15.93
N ALA A 66 11.53 -5.54 14.64
CA ALA A 66 12.51 -6.04 13.69
C ALA A 66 13.69 -5.06 13.50
N VAL A 67 13.43 -3.76 13.40
CA VAL A 67 14.45 -2.71 13.31
C VAL A 67 15.30 -2.67 14.57
N LEU A 68 14.69 -2.63 15.75
CA LEU A 68 15.42 -2.64 17.03
C LEU A 68 16.31 -3.88 17.16
N GLN A 69 15.82 -5.02 16.70
CA GLN A 69 16.59 -6.25 16.69
C GLN A 69 17.73 -6.23 15.67
N CYS A 70 17.58 -5.51 14.56
CA CYS A 70 18.64 -5.32 13.58
C CYS A 70 19.58 -4.15 13.91
N TRP A 71 19.19 -3.21 14.78
CA TRP A 71 19.92 -1.98 15.08
C TRP A 71 21.27 -2.22 15.75
N SER A 72 21.33 -3.24 16.60
CA SER A 72 22.54 -3.63 17.35
C SER A 72 23.49 -4.54 16.54
N THR A 73 23.20 -4.75 15.26
CA THR A 73 23.91 -5.75 14.46
C THR A 73 25.11 -5.13 13.77
N GLU A 74 26.28 -5.78 13.89
CA GLU A 74 27.41 -5.40 13.06
C GLU A 74 27.02 -5.53 11.57
N PRO A 75 27.46 -4.60 10.69
CA PRO A 75 27.16 -4.63 9.24
C PRO A 75 27.52 -5.94 8.52
N ARG A 76 28.26 -6.83 9.20
CA ARG A 76 28.80 -8.10 8.70
C ARG A 76 27.90 -9.32 8.92
N GLU A 77 26.74 -9.23 9.57
CA GLU A 77 25.78 -10.36 9.63
C GLU A 77 25.08 -10.62 8.28
N ARG A 78 25.85 -11.05 7.28
CA ARG A 78 25.38 -11.41 5.93
C ARG A 78 24.27 -12.46 5.93
N ARG A 79 24.17 -13.25 7.00
CA ARG A 79 23.17 -14.33 7.18
C ARG A 79 21.73 -13.82 7.22
N LEU A 80 21.48 -12.57 7.62
CA LEU A 80 20.12 -12.01 7.68
C LEU A 80 19.68 -11.36 6.36
N ARG A 81 20.61 -11.07 5.44
CA ARG A 81 20.31 -10.38 4.18
C ARG A 81 19.25 -11.11 3.34
N PRO A 82 19.32 -12.44 3.14
CA PRO A 82 18.30 -13.15 2.35
C PRO A 82 16.91 -13.04 2.99
N LEU A 83 16.82 -13.03 4.32
CA LEU A 83 15.55 -12.88 5.03
C LEU A 83 14.95 -11.49 4.79
N VAL A 84 15.76 -10.43 4.95
CA VAL A 84 15.29 -9.04 4.78
C VAL A 84 14.86 -8.78 3.34
N TRP A 85 15.71 -9.13 2.37
CA TRP A 85 15.40 -8.93 0.95
C TRP A 85 14.29 -9.86 0.45
N GLY A 86 14.27 -11.11 0.91
CA GLY A 86 13.20 -12.05 0.61
C GLY A 86 11.86 -11.55 1.14
N TYR A 87 11.82 -11.07 2.39
CA TYR A 87 10.62 -10.45 2.94
C TYR A 87 10.20 -9.20 2.16
N ALA A 88 11.12 -8.29 1.86
CA ALA A 88 10.81 -7.07 1.09
C ALA A 88 10.21 -7.40 -0.27
N LEU A 89 10.77 -8.39 -0.99
CA LEU A 89 10.25 -8.85 -2.26
C LEU A 89 8.85 -9.46 -2.12
N ILE A 90 8.67 -10.42 -1.20
CA ILE A 90 7.38 -11.12 -1.02
C ILE A 90 6.31 -10.13 -0.55
N ALA A 91 6.58 -9.30 0.45
CA ALA A 91 5.64 -8.30 0.94
C ALA A 91 5.31 -7.28 -0.15
N GLY A 92 6.29 -6.84 -0.93
CA GLY A 92 6.07 -5.97 -2.08
C GLY A 92 5.13 -6.58 -3.12
N LEU A 93 5.34 -7.85 -3.48
CA LEU A 93 4.47 -8.58 -4.40
C LEU A 93 3.04 -8.73 -3.86
N VAL A 94 2.87 -9.01 -2.57
CA VAL A 94 1.54 -9.07 -1.93
C VAL A 94 0.87 -7.70 -1.95
N LEU A 95 1.61 -6.62 -1.68
CA LEU A 95 1.09 -5.26 -1.71
C LEU A 95 0.71 -4.79 -3.11
N VAL A 96 1.30 -5.32 -4.19
CA VAL A 96 0.82 -5.03 -5.55
C VAL A 96 -0.63 -5.50 -5.75
N ALA A 97 -1.07 -6.55 -5.04
CA ALA A 97 -2.42 -7.08 -5.15
C ALA A 97 -3.47 -6.33 -4.32
N ILE A 98 -3.08 -5.31 -3.53
CA ILE A 98 -4.00 -4.52 -2.71
C ILE A 98 -4.49 -3.28 -3.47
N TRP A 99 -5.78 -2.97 -3.38
CA TRP A 99 -6.30 -1.67 -3.82
C TRP A 99 -5.67 -0.55 -2.98
N PRO A 100 -5.37 0.64 -3.55
CA PRO A 100 -4.96 1.80 -2.77
C PRO A 100 -6.01 2.21 -1.72
N VAL A 101 -5.87 1.67 -0.52
CA VAL A 101 -6.86 1.81 0.56
C VAL A 101 -6.77 3.20 1.19
N THR A 102 -5.56 3.73 1.39
CA THR A 102 -5.29 4.93 2.19
C THR A 102 -5.15 6.22 1.37
N SER A 103 -4.90 6.13 0.08
CA SER A 103 -4.76 7.30 -0.80
C SER A 103 -5.12 6.92 -2.23
N THR A 104 -6.00 7.68 -2.87
CA THR A 104 -6.34 7.56 -4.30
C THR A 104 -5.51 8.50 -5.17
N ASP A 105 -4.56 9.23 -4.59
CA ASP A 105 -3.80 10.29 -5.27
C ASP A 105 -3.00 9.76 -6.47
N VAL A 106 -2.73 8.45 -6.53
CA VAL A 106 -2.09 7.81 -7.70
C VAL A 106 -2.87 8.07 -9.00
N PHE A 107 -4.21 8.11 -8.94
CA PHE A 107 -5.05 8.41 -10.09
C PHE A 107 -4.98 9.89 -10.45
N ASP A 108 -4.89 10.77 -9.45
CA ASP A 108 -4.74 12.21 -9.67
C ASP A 108 -3.37 12.55 -10.27
N TYR A 109 -2.29 11.92 -9.79
CA TYR A 109 -0.95 12.07 -10.37
C TYR A 109 -0.91 11.57 -11.80
N LEU A 110 -1.51 10.42 -12.08
CA LEU A 110 -1.62 9.87 -13.44
C LEU A 110 -2.38 10.83 -14.36
N PHE A 111 -3.52 11.35 -13.91
CA PHE A 111 -4.34 12.26 -14.70
C PHE A 111 -3.64 13.60 -14.94
N ARG A 112 -2.98 14.17 -13.94
CA ARG A 112 -2.18 15.40 -14.07
C ARG A 112 -1.00 15.22 -15.03
N GLY A 113 -0.34 14.07 -14.99
CA GLY A 113 0.70 13.71 -15.96
C GLY A 113 0.14 13.64 -17.38
N ARG A 114 -1.03 13.04 -17.56
CA ARG A 114 -1.75 12.97 -18.84
C ARG A 114 -2.20 14.33 -19.36
N MET A 115 -2.66 15.23 -18.48
CA MET A 115 -2.98 16.63 -18.83
C MET A 115 -1.79 17.32 -19.49
N ALA A 116 -0.60 17.19 -18.89
CA ALA A 116 0.62 17.74 -19.46
C ALA A 116 1.03 17.03 -20.76
N ALA A 117 1.06 15.70 -20.76
CA ALA A 117 1.61 14.92 -21.88
C ALA A 117 0.71 14.89 -23.13
N GLN A 118 -0.61 14.80 -22.96
CA GLN A 118 -1.54 14.65 -24.08
C GLN A 118 -2.22 15.96 -24.49
N TYR A 119 -2.49 16.85 -23.53
CA TYR A 119 -3.24 18.07 -23.79
C TYR A 119 -2.37 19.33 -23.78
N GLY A 120 -1.06 19.21 -23.47
CA GLY A 120 -0.17 20.36 -23.31
C GLY A 120 -0.61 21.30 -22.18
N ALA A 121 -1.45 20.81 -21.28
CA ALA A 121 -2.07 21.63 -20.24
C ALA A 121 -1.20 21.66 -18.99
N ASN A 122 -1.05 22.84 -18.39
CA ASN A 122 -0.42 22.95 -17.08
C ASN A 122 -1.44 22.55 -15.99
N PRO A 123 -1.24 21.42 -15.28
CA PRO A 123 -2.19 20.92 -14.27
C PRO A 123 -2.24 21.76 -12.99
N TYR A 124 -1.37 22.78 -12.87
CA TYR A 124 -1.42 23.77 -11.80
C TYR A 124 -2.25 25.01 -12.15
N ILE A 125 -2.55 25.23 -13.43
CA ILE A 125 -3.36 26.35 -13.92
C ILE A 125 -4.77 25.86 -14.28
N LEU A 126 -4.85 24.75 -15.02
CA LEU A 126 -6.10 24.19 -15.48
C LEU A 126 -6.55 23.05 -14.55
N PRO A 127 -7.79 23.09 -14.04
CA PRO A 127 -8.32 22.01 -13.21
C PRO A 127 -8.71 20.78 -14.06
N PRO A 128 -8.67 19.56 -13.48
CA PRO A 128 -9.04 18.32 -14.17
C PRO A 128 -10.44 18.31 -14.80
N ASN A 129 -11.41 19.03 -14.23
CA ASN A 129 -12.79 19.08 -14.73
C ASN A 129 -12.92 19.71 -16.13
N ARG A 130 -11.91 20.44 -16.61
CA ARG A 130 -11.83 20.94 -18.00
C ARG A 130 -11.63 19.82 -19.02
N PHE A 131 -11.26 18.63 -18.56
CA PHE A 131 -10.99 17.43 -19.35
C PHE A 131 -11.96 16.29 -18.97
N ASN A 132 -13.19 16.62 -18.57
CA ASN A 132 -14.20 15.64 -18.11
C ASN A 132 -14.62 14.59 -19.15
N ASN A 133 -14.37 14.85 -20.44
CA ASN A 133 -14.57 13.90 -21.53
C ASN A 133 -13.47 12.82 -21.60
N ASP A 134 -12.36 12.98 -20.89
CA ASP A 134 -11.31 11.96 -20.83
C ASP A 134 -11.80 10.75 -20.01
N PRO A 135 -11.67 9.51 -20.51
CA PRO A 135 -12.15 8.31 -19.81
C PRO A 135 -11.57 8.12 -18.41
N LEU A 136 -10.36 8.61 -18.13
CA LEU A 136 -9.70 8.50 -16.83
C LEU A 136 -10.21 9.54 -15.82
N PHE A 137 -10.91 10.58 -16.25
CA PHE A 137 -11.45 11.60 -15.35
C PHE A 137 -12.36 11.00 -14.28
N ARG A 138 -13.04 9.89 -14.59
CA ARG A 138 -13.90 9.17 -13.64
C ARG A 138 -13.17 8.72 -12.36
N TYR A 139 -11.85 8.53 -12.41
CA TYR A 139 -11.04 8.10 -11.26
C TYR A 139 -10.45 9.24 -10.43
N VAL A 140 -10.50 10.48 -10.93
CA VAL A 140 -9.96 11.68 -10.26
C VAL A 140 -10.85 12.04 -9.07
N GLY A 141 -10.23 12.20 -7.90
CA GLY A 141 -10.89 12.38 -6.58
C GLY A 141 -11.07 13.83 -6.16
#